data_AF-A0A971V3H9-F1
#
_entry.id   AF-A0A971V3H9-F1
#
_cell.length_a   1.000
_cell.length_b   1.000
_cell.length_c   1.000
_cell.angle_alpha   90.00
_cell.angle_beta   90.00
_cell.angle_gamma   90.00
#
_symmetry.space_group_name_H-M   'P 1'
#
loop_
_entity.id
_entity.type
_entity.pdbx_description
1 polymer ?
#
loop_
_entity_poly.entity_id
_entity_poly.type
_entity_poly.pdbx_seq_one_letter_code
_entity_poly.pdbx_strand_id
1 'polypeptide(L)'
;MLIVALGLSILNNAVFLHAHRLPDGQVILHAHPYKKSQDKAPIPITAHHHTAAELFVLAQLQFLFFVLVTLSASVFRIGYKRVFPYIYPSLHLKYYAKP
;
A
#
# COMPACT_ATOMS: atom_id res chain seq x y z
N MET A 1 -3.64 12.31 -5.85
CA MET A 1 -4.12 11.14 -6.62
C MET A 1 -3.03 10.08 -6.82
N LEU A 2 -1.85 10.45 -7.33
CA LEU A 2 -0.73 9.50 -7.52
C LEU A 2 -0.37 8.69 -6.25
N ILE A 3 -0.20 9.36 -5.11
CA ILE A 3 0.18 8.70 -3.84
C ILE A 3 -0.90 7.72 -3.36
N VAL A 4 -2.18 8.06 -3.57
CA VAL A 4 -3.30 7.18 -3.19
C VAL A 4 -3.31 5.95 -4.10
N ALA A 5 -3.14 6.13 -5.41
CA ALA A 5 -3.03 5.02 -6.36
C ALA A 5 -1.84 4.10 -6.01
N LEU A 6 -0.68 4.69 -5.74
CA LEU A 6 0.52 3.96 -5.33
C LEU A 6 0.29 3.16 -4.03
N GLY A 7 -0.30 3.79 -3.01
CA GLY A 7 -0.62 3.12 -1.74
C GLY A 7 -1.56 1.94 -1.90
N LEU A 8 -2.60 2.07 -2.74
CA LEU A 8 -3.52 0.98 -3.06
C LEU A 8 -2.81 -0.14 -3.84
N SER A 9 -1.92 0.21 -4.77
CA SER A 9 -1.12 -0.78 -5.51
C SER A 9 -0.13 -1.54 -4.61
N ILE A 10 0.44 -0.88 -3.60
CA ILE A 10 1.26 -1.53 -2.57
C ILE A 10 0.41 -2.47 -1.72
N LEU A 11 -0.76 -2.04 -1.25
CA LEU A 11 -1.66 -2.88 -0.44
C LEU A 11 -2.16 -4.13 -1.17
N ASN A 12 -2.45 -4.00 -2.47
CA ASN A 12 -2.88 -5.13 -3.30
C ASN A 12 -1.71 -5.98 -3.83
N ASN A 13 -0.48 -5.68 -3.41
CA ASN A 13 0.74 -6.30 -3.94
C ASN A 13 0.89 -6.22 -5.48
N ALA A 14 0.16 -5.31 -6.14
CA ALA A 14 0.14 -5.17 -7.59
C ALA A 14 1.51 -4.77 -8.14
N VAL A 15 2.28 -4.00 -7.37
CA VAL A 15 3.66 -3.61 -7.69
C VAL A 15 4.66 -4.77 -7.59
N PHE A 16 4.27 -5.89 -6.97
CA PHE A 16 5.13 -7.06 -6.80
C PHE A 16 4.81 -8.19 -7.80
N LEU A 17 3.83 -7.98 -8.68
CA LEU A 17 3.39 -8.93 -9.71
C LEU A 17 4.20 -8.77 -11.01
N HIS A 18 4.67 -9.89 -11.55
CA HIS A 18 5.35 -9.98 -12.84
C HIS A 18 4.53 -10.83 -13.80
N ALA A 19 4.52 -10.45 -15.08
CA ALA A 19 3.87 -11.19 -16.15
C ALA A 19 4.89 -11.75 -17.14
N HIS A 20 4.78 -13.03 -17.48
CA HIS A 20 5.52 -13.66 -18.57
C HIS A 20 4.57 -14.15 -19.64
N ARG A 21 4.91 -13.88 -20.90
CA ARG A 21 4.26 -14.50 -22.05
C ARG A 21 5.09 -15.69 -22.51
N LEU A 22 4.52 -16.88 -22.51
CA LEU A 22 5.16 -18.10 -22.98
C LEU A 22 5.15 -18.16 -24.52
N PRO A 23 6.03 -18.99 -25.14
CA PRO A 23 6.09 -19.16 -26.58
C PRO A 23 4.78 -19.65 -27.22
N ASP A 24 3.94 -20.35 -26.45
CA ASP A 24 2.61 -20.82 -26.85
C ASP A 24 1.51 -19.74 -26.75
N GLY A 25 1.87 -18.53 -26.30
CA GLY A 25 0.96 -17.40 -26.15
C GLY A 25 0.28 -17.31 -24.78
N GLN A 26 0.49 -18.27 -23.87
CA GLN A 26 -0.06 -18.20 -22.51
C GLN A 26 0.59 -17.07 -21.70
N VAL A 27 -0.20 -16.34 -20.91
CA VAL A 27 0.31 -15.31 -19.99
C VAL A 27 0.25 -15.84 -18.56
N ILE A 28 1.39 -15.89 -17.89
CA ILE A 28 1.52 -16.31 -16.49
C ILE A 28 1.85 -15.08 -15.65
N LEU A 29 1.00 -14.82 -14.65
CA LEU A 29 1.21 -13.81 -13.63
C LEU A 29 1.70 -14.48 -12.36
N HIS A 30 2.79 -13.97 -11.78
CA HIS A 30 3.30 -14.46 -10.51
C HIS A 30 3.75 -13.29 -9.63
N ALA A 31 3.37 -13.34 -8.36
CA ALA A 31 3.95 -12.50 -7.32
C ALA A 31 5.11 -13.30 -6.74
N HIS A 32 6.34 -12.79 -6.85
CA HIS A 32 7.56 -13.58 -6.68
C HIS A 32 7.65 -14.33 -5.32
N PRO A 33 7.84 -15.67 -5.32
CA PRO A 33 8.68 -16.36 -4.35
C PRO A 33 9.94 -16.89 -5.08
N TYR A 34 11.08 -16.56 -4.50
CA TYR A 34 12.45 -16.81 -4.94
C TYR A 34 12.77 -18.17 -5.58
N LYS A 35 13.40 -18.15 -6.77
CA LYS A 35 14.19 -19.26 -7.33
C LYS A 35 15.56 -18.78 -7.84
N LYS A 36 16.59 -18.95 -7.01
CA LYS A 36 18.01 -18.65 -7.30
C LYS A 36 18.57 -19.27 -8.59
N SER A 37 17.95 -20.34 -9.09
CA SER A 37 18.49 -21.16 -10.18
C SER A 37 18.25 -20.60 -11.58
N GLN A 38 17.51 -19.51 -11.73
CA GLN A 38 17.14 -18.95 -13.05
C GLN A 38 17.97 -17.71 -13.46
N ASP A 39 18.74 -17.10 -12.56
CA ASP A 39 19.64 -15.98 -12.88
C ASP A 39 20.94 -16.49 -13.51
N LYS A 40 20.92 -16.70 -14.82
CA LYS A 40 22.11 -17.11 -15.60
C LYS A 40 23.01 -15.94 -16.04
N ALA A 41 22.70 -14.70 -15.66
CA ALA A 41 23.53 -13.54 -16.00
C ALA A 41 23.56 -12.52 -14.85
N PRO A 42 24.73 -11.93 -14.51
CA PRO A 42 24.85 -10.92 -13.47
C PRO A 42 24.42 -9.57 -14.06
N ILE A 43 23.12 -9.38 -14.27
CA ILE A 43 22.58 -8.05 -14.58
C ILE A 43 22.31 -7.39 -13.21
N PRO A 44 22.85 -6.19 -12.90
CA PRO A 44 22.73 -5.58 -11.56
C PRO A 44 21.28 -5.37 -11.07
N ILE A 45 20.33 -5.34 -12.00
CA ILE A 45 18.89 -5.15 -11.78
C ILE A 45 18.16 -6.45 -11.40
N THR A 46 18.80 -7.63 -11.53
CA THR A 46 18.25 -8.93 -11.09
C THR A 46 18.82 -9.35 -9.73
N ALA A 47 19.48 -8.46 -8.99
CA ALA A 47 19.87 -8.72 -7.62
C ALA A 47 18.62 -8.73 -6.71
N HIS A 48 17.92 -9.87 -6.67
CA HIS A 48 16.68 -10.07 -5.92
C HIS A 48 16.89 -10.32 -4.41
N HIS A 49 18.06 -9.97 -3.88
CA HIS A 49 18.37 -10.09 -2.46
C HIS A 49 18.05 -8.77 -1.77
N HIS A 50 16.89 -8.74 -1.09
CA HIS A 50 16.59 -7.67 -0.17
C HIS A 50 17.28 -7.89 1.16
N THR A 51 17.88 -6.83 1.70
CA THR A 51 18.34 -6.84 3.08
C THR A 51 17.14 -6.89 4.03
N ALA A 52 17.34 -7.40 5.26
CA ALA A 52 16.29 -7.38 6.28
C ALA A 52 15.77 -5.96 6.56
N ALA A 53 16.64 -4.95 6.42
CA ALA A 53 16.28 -3.54 6.56
C ALA A 53 15.32 -3.07 5.45
N GLU A 54 15.59 -3.42 4.18
CA GLU A 54 14.69 -3.09 3.07
C GLU A 54 13.31 -3.73 3.24
N LEU A 55 13.27 -5.02 3.62
CA LEU A 55 12.02 -5.72 3.90
C LEU A 55 11.26 -5.07 5.07
N PHE A 56 11.97 -4.65 6.10
CA PHE A 56 11.37 -3.94 7.23
C PHE A 56 10.73 -2.61 6.79
N VAL A 57 11.44 -1.80 5.98
CA VAL A 57 10.90 -0.53 5.46
C VAL A 57 9.67 -0.76 4.59
N LEU A 58 9.70 -1.76 3.70
CA LEU A 58 8.55 -2.15 2.87
C LEU A 58 7.35 -2.57 3.73
N ALA A 59 7.58 -3.35 4.78
CA ALA A 59 6.52 -3.76 5.71
C ALA A 59 5.91 -2.55 6.46
N GLN A 60 6.73 -1.60 6.90
CA GLN A 60 6.24 -0.36 7.53
C GLN A 60 5.42 0.49 6.56
N LEU A 61 5.85 0.60 5.30
CA LEU A 61 5.10 1.31 4.26
C LEU A 61 3.75 0.65 3.99
N GLN A 62 3.72 -0.68 3.84
CA GLN A 62 2.47 -1.42 3.67
C GLN A 62 1.53 -1.23 4.87
N PHE A 63 2.05 -1.28 6.09
CA PHE A 63 1.28 -1.06 7.31
C PHE A 63 0.70 0.36 7.39
N LEU A 64 1.50 1.37 7.04
CA LEU A 64 1.07 2.78 6.99
C LEU A 64 -0.16 2.94 6.08
N PHE A 65 -0.09 2.44 4.84
CA PHE A 65 -1.21 2.54 3.91
C PHE A 65 -2.43 1.75 4.37
N PHE A 66 -2.24 0.59 5.02
CA PHE A 66 -3.34 -0.22 5.55
C PHE A 66 -4.11 0.54 6.64
N VAL A 67 -3.39 1.16 7.57
CA VAL A 67 -3.96 1.99 8.63
C VAL A 67 -4.71 3.19 8.04
N LEU A 68 -4.10 3.91 7.10
CA LEU A 68 -4.73 5.08 6.46
C LEU A 68 -6.04 4.72 5.75
N VAL A 69 -6.06 3.64 4.97
CA VAL A 69 -7.27 3.18 4.25
C VAL A 69 -8.35 2.75 5.25
N THR A 70 -7.99 1.97 6.26
CA THR A 70 -8.95 1.46 7.26
C THR A 70 -9.56 2.57 8.10
N LEU A 71 -8.74 3.55 8.54
CA LEU A 71 -9.21 4.72 9.27
C LEU A 71 -10.12 5.58 8.39
N SER A 72 -9.73 5.85 7.15
CA SER A 72 -10.54 6.63 6.20
C SER A 72 -11.89 5.97 5.95
N ALA A 73 -11.92 4.65 5.73
CA ALA A 73 -13.15 3.89 5.54
C ALA A 73 -14.03 3.91 6.82
N SER A 74 -13.42 3.81 8.00
CA SER A 74 -14.12 3.89 9.29
C SER A 74 -14.76 5.26 9.51
N VAL A 75 -14.02 6.35 9.25
CA VAL A 75 -14.53 7.73 9.35
C VAL A 75 -15.66 7.96 8.33
N PHE A 76 -15.50 7.47 7.10
CA PHE A 76 -16.54 7.54 6.09
C PHE A 76 -17.82 6.80 6.52
N ARG A 77 -17.67 5.59 7.07
CA ARG A 77 -18.79 4.76 7.57
C ARG A 77 -19.53 5.41 8.76
N ILE A 78 -18.78 5.94 9.73
CA ILE A 78 -19.37 6.57 10.93
C ILE A 78 -19.97 7.95 10.56
N GLY A 79 -19.51 8.54 9.46
CA GLY A 79 -19.86 9.86 9.02
C GLY A 79 -18.92 10.89 9.63
N TYR A 80 -18.18 11.62 8.78
CA TYR A 80 -17.17 12.59 9.22
C TYR A 80 -17.73 13.63 10.21
N LYS A 81 -19.00 14.04 10.05
CA LYS A 81 -19.66 15.00 10.95
C LYS A 81 -19.80 14.51 12.39
N ARG A 82 -19.90 13.19 12.61
CA ARG A 82 -19.93 12.61 13.96
C ARG A 82 -18.54 12.49 14.57
N VAL A 83 -17.51 12.31 13.75
CA VAL A 83 -16.11 12.13 14.22
C VAL A 83 -15.41 13.48 14.43
N PHE A 84 -15.69 14.48 13.59
CA PHE A 84 -15.07 15.81 13.61
C PHE A 84 -15.07 16.50 14.99
N PRO A 85 -16.16 16.44 15.80
CA PRO A 85 -16.17 17.00 17.16
C PRO A 85 -15.12 16.41 18.11
N TYR A 86 -14.81 15.12 17.96
CA TYR A 86 -13.85 14.42 18.82
C TYR A 86 -12.40 14.69 18.40
N ILE A 87 -12.16 14.97 17.12
CA ILE A 87 -10.81 15.29 16.60
C ILE A 87 -10.46 16.76 16.88
N TYR A 88 -11.43 17.67 16.75
CA TYR A 88 -11.25 19.12 16.99
C TYR A 88 -12.31 19.68 17.96
N PRO A 89 -12.18 19.38 19.27
CA PRO A 89 -13.17 19.80 20.26
C PRO A 89 -13.29 21.33 20.37
N SER A 90 -12.21 22.08 20.13
CA SER A 90 -12.19 23.55 20.18
C SER A 90 -13.02 24.22 19.07
N LEU A 91 -13.16 23.58 17.90
CA LEU A 91 -14.02 24.04 16.80
C LEU A 91 -15.48 23.68 17.04
N HIS A 92 -15.73 22.52 17.65
CA HIS A 92 -17.08 22.09 18.03
C HIS A 92 -17.72 23.06 19.04
N LEU A 93 -16.94 23.50 20.05
CA LEU A 93 -17.42 24.50 21.02
C LEU A 93 -17.80 25.82 20.33
N LYS A 94 -17.02 26.29 19.35
CA LYS A 94 -17.32 27.54 18.61
C LYS A 94 -18.55 27.45 17.71
N TYR A 95 -18.88 26.27 17.19
CA TYR A 95 -20.07 26.07 16.34
C TYR A 95 -21.36 26.09 17.17
N TYR A 96 -21.31 25.59 18.41
CA TYR A 96 -22.45 25.57 19.35
C TYR A 96 -22.52 26.82 20.26
N ALA A 97 -21.45 27.60 20.36
CA ALA A 97 -21.42 28.85 21.14
C ALA A 97 -21.84 30.10 20.34
N LYS A 98 -22.33 29.95 19.10
CA LYS A 98 -22.97 31.07 18.40
C LYS A 98 -24.40 31.25 18.95
N PRO A 99 -24.77 32.47 19.41
CA PRO A 99 -26.11 32.76 19.92
C PRO A 99 -27.18 32.64 18.84
#